data_AF-B1G503-F1
#
_entry.id   AF-B1G503-F1
#
_cell.length_a   1.000
_cell.length_b   1.000
_cell.length_c   1.000
_cell.angle_alpha   90.00
_cell.angle_beta   90.00
_cell.angle_gamma   90.00
#
_symmetry.space_group_name_H-M   'P 1'
#
loop_
_entity.id
_entity.type
_entity.pdbx_description
1 polymer ?
#
loop_
_entity_poly.entity_id
_entity_poly.type
_entity_poly.pdbx_seq_one_letter_code
_entity_poly.pdbx_strand_id
1 'polypeptide(L)'
;MRLVPILAICVVLLSACAGAPTTNPLPADRGHEVGTVLTAGVSDLQIDAGSFDISAEAKQEVVGAFRAELTKIGVPVAASGAPVVLHVTEFKTRPAAARIMFGALSGSDHIKGTVTVAGATFEVADTGVTMMGGLGVVARNVGKQTADGVGQLAGVATR
;
A
#
# COMPACT_ATOMS: atom_id res chain seq x y z
N MET A 1 37.04 21.26 36.69
CA MET A 1 35.71 21.95 36.62
C MET A 1 35.62 22.56 35.23
N ARG A 2 34.64 22.35 34.34
CA ARG A 2 33.46 21.48 34.22
C ARG A 2 33.28 21.32 32.70
N LEU A 3 33.15 20.09 32.21
CA LEU A 3 32.83 19.79 30.81
C LEU A 3 31.38 20.19 30.51
N VAL A 4 31.16 20.85 29.38
CA VAL A 4 29.83 21.08 28.78
C VAL A 4 29.63 20.00 27.72
N PRO A 5 28.68 19.06 27.88
CA PRO A 5 28.34 18.16 26.79
C PRO A 5 27.30 18.85 25.91
N ILE A 6 27.71 19.25 24.72
CA ILE A 6 26.79 19.67 23.66
C ILE A 6 26.01 18.41 23.25
N LEU A 7 24.74 18.40 23.64
CA LEU A 7 23.77 17.36 23.35
C LEU A 7 23.61 17.25 21.83
N ALA A 8 24.20 16.21 21.23
CA ALA A 8 23.98 15.87 19.84
C ALA A 8 22.55 15.31 19.70
N ILE A 9 21.60 16.18 19.38
CA ILE A 9 20.26 15.82 18.94
C ILE A 9 20.42 15.18 17.55
N CYS A 10 20.54 13.85 17.52
CA CYS A 10 20.35 13.08 16.29
C CYS A 10 18.88 13.21 15.88
N VAL A 11 18.60 14.18 15.02
CA VAL A 11 17.35 14.23 14.24
C VAL A 11 17.37 13.02 13.32
N VAL A 12 16.72 11.94 13.75
CA VAL A 12 16.43 10.79 12.89
C VAL A 12 15.41 11.27 11.85
N LEU A 13 15.93 11.58 10.67
CA LEU A 13 15.17 11.92 9.48
C LEU A 13 14.09 10.86 9.25
N LEU A 14 12.82 11.30 9.26
CA LEU A 14 11.69 10.50 8.80
C LEU A 14 11.91 10.14 7.33
N SER A 15 12.38 8.93 7.06
CA SER A 15 12.21 8.30 5.75
C SER A 15 11.20 7.19 5.89
N ALA A 16 9.92 7.57 5.97
CA ALA A 16 8.89 6.71 5.43
C ALA A 16 9.07 6.79 3.91
N CYS A 17 9.84 5.87 3.32
CA CYS A 17 9.82 5.69 1.88
C CYS A 17 8.44 5.10 1.53
N ALA A 18 7.43 5.96 1.42
CA ALA A 18 6.25 5.65 0.63
C ALA A 18 6.75 5.56 -0.82
N GLY A 19 7.20 4.38 -1.22
CA GLY A 19 7.58 4.13 -2.60
C GLY A 19 6.34 4.37 -3.46
N ALA A 20 6.46 5.24 -4.47
CA ALA A 20 5.45 5.31 -5.51
C ALA A 20 5.31 3.91 -6.13
N PRO A 21 4.08 3.46 -6.45
CA PRO A 21 3.88 2.15 -7.06
C PRO A 21 4.72 2.04 -8.33
N THR A 22 5.50 0.96 -8.45
CA THR A 22 6.28 0.67 -9.66
C THR A 22 5.36 0.06 -10.70
N THR A 23 4.89 0.90 -11.63
CA THR A 23 4.11 0.48 -12.80
C THR A 23 5.05 -0.07 -13.87
N ASN A 24 4.81 -1.31 -14.33
CA ASN A 24 5.43 -1.77 -15.55
C ASN A 24 4.79 -1.02 -16.73
N PRO A 25 5.57 -0.34 -17.58
CA PRO A 25 5.00 0.41 -18.69
C PRO A 25 4.29 -0.53 -19.66
N LEU A 26 2.98 -0.31 -19.83
CA LEU A 26 2.21 -0.96 -20.87
C LEU A 26 2.63 -0.40 -22.24
N PRO A 27 2.57 -1.21 -23.32
CA PRO A 27 2.65 -0.69 -24.68
C PRO A 27 1.64 0.44 -24.88
N ALA A 28 2.01 1.51 -25.60
CA ALA A 28 1.20 2.73 -25.73
C ALA A 28 -0.25 2.46 -26.19
N ASP A 29 -0.43 1.48 -27.09
CA ASP A 29 -1.74 1.07 -27.60
C ASP A 29 -2.62 0.45 -26.50
N ARG A 30 -2.03 -0.28 -25.54
CA ARG A 30 -2.75 -0.87 -24.40
C ARG A 30 -3.00 0.13 -23.27
N GLY A 31 -2.18 1.17 -23.13
CA GLY A 31 -2.41 2.21 -22.13
C GLY A 31 -3.72 2.97 -22.37
N HIS A 32 -4.05 3.24 -23.64
CA HIS A 32 -5.31 3.90 -24.00
C HIS A 32 -6.53 2.99 -23.74
N GLU A 33 -6.42 1.69 -24.05
CA GLU A 33 -7.47 0.70 -23.77
C GLU A 33 -7.75 0.58 -22.27
N VAL A 34 -6.71 0.49 -21.43
CA VAL A 34 -6.83 0.41 -19.97
C VAL A 34 -7.48 1.67 -19.40
N GLY A 35 -7.03 2.86 -19.78
CA GLY A 35 -7.65 4.11 -19.34
C GLY A 35 -9.14 4.19 -19.71
N THR A 36 -9.51 3.71 -20.90
CA THR A 36 -10.90 3.69 -21.36
C THR A 36 -11.76 2.74 -20.53
N VAL A 37 -11.24 1.54 -20.21
CA VAL A 37 -11.92 0.57 -19.33
C VAL A 37 -12.14 1.14 -17.93
N LEU A 38 -11.17 1.91 -17.42
CA LEU A 38 -11.24 2.51 -16.08
C LEU A 38 -12.19 3.71 -15.98
N THR A 39 -12.70 4.25 -17.10
CA THR A 39 -13.74 5.30 -17.07
C THR A 39 -15.05 4.84 -16.45
N ALA A 40 -15.36 3.53 -16.54
CA ALA A 40 -16.51 2.92 -15.89
C ALA A 40 -16.29 2.69 -14.38
N GLY A 41 -15.09 3.00 -13.87
CA GLY A 41 -14.66 2.74 -12.52
C GLY A 41 -14.07 1.36 -12.32
N VAL A 42 -13.77 1.06 -11.06
CA VAL A 42 -13.20 -0.21 -10.62
C VAL A 42 -14.12 -0.94 -9.66
N SER A 43 -13.98 -2.26 -9.56
CA SER A 43 -14.59 -3.00 -8.48
C SER A 43 -13.92 -2.65 -7.15
N ASP A 44 -14.50 -3.14 -6.07
CA ASP A 44 -13.78 -3.16 -4.81
C ASP A 44 -12.52 -4.04 -4.90
N LEU A 45 -11.53 -3.74 -4.05
CA LEU A 45 -10.27 -4.47 -4.03
C LEU A 45 -10.47 -5.88 -3.49
N GLN A 46 -10.09 -6.87 -4.30
CA GLN A 46 -9.95 -8.25 -3.85
C GLN A 46 -8.52 -8.50 -3.39
N ILE A 47 -8.36 -9.21 -2.27
CA ILE A 47 -7.04 -9.58 -1.75
C ILE A 47 -6.90 -11.09 -1.89
N ASP A 48 -6.05 -11.50 -2.83
CA ASP A 48 -5.56 -12.86 -2.92
C ASP A 48 -4.31 -13.00 -2.05
N ALA A 49 -4.50 -13.57 -0.87
CA ALA A 49 -3.42 -13.76 0.10
C ALA A 49 -2.56 -15.00 -0.17
N GLY A 50 -2.94 -15.86 -1.14
CA GLY A 50 -2.29 -17.16 -1.33
C GLY A 50 -2.22 -17.98 -0.03
N SER A 51 -1.00 -18.37 0.36
CA SER A 51 -0.74 -19.11 1.60
C SER A 51 -0.52 -18.24 2.85
N PHE A 52 -0.59 -16.90 2.72
CA PHE A 52 -0.32 -16.00 3.83
C PHE A 52 -1.54 -15.83 4.74
N ASP A 53 -1.32 -15.98 6.06
CA ASP A 53 -2.34 -15.73 7.07
C ASP A 53 -2.37 -14.24 7.45
N ILE A 54 -3.15 -13.48 6.67
CA ILE A 54 -3.39 -12.06 6.91
C ILE A 54 -4.71 -11.91 7.64
N SER A 55 -4.68 -11.23 8.79
CA SER A 55 -5.87 -11.03 9.63
C SER A 55 -6.98 -10.30 8.87
N ALA A 56 -8.24 -10.57 9.25
CA ALA A 56 -9.41 -9.93 8.64
C ALA A 56 -9.37 -8.41 8.79
N GLU A 57 -8.88 -7.91 9.93
CA GLU A 57 -8.74 -6.48 10.22
C GLU A 57 -7.72 -5.83 9.29
N ALA A 58 -6.58 -6.47 9.05
CA ALA A 58 -5.58 -5.95 8.10
C ALA A 58 -6.14 -5.93 6.68
N LYS A 59 -6.88 -6.96 6.25
CA LYS A 59 -7.54 -6.98 4.94
C LYS A 59 -8.56 -5.83 4.82
N GLN A 60 -9.38 -5.63 5.84
CA GLN A 60 -10.36 -4.53 5.89
C GLN A 60 -9.68 -3.16 5.85
N GLU A 61 -8.53 -3.01 6.52
CA GLU A 61 -7.75 -1.77 6.52
C GLU A 61 -7.19 -1.45 5.13
N VAL A 62 -6.67 -2.46 4.40
CA VAL A 62 -6.23 -2.29 3.00
C VAL A 62 -7.42 -1.85 2.12
N VAL A 63 -8.53 -2.58 2.17
CA VAL A 63 -9.72 -2.30 1.34
C VAL A 63 -10.33 -0.93 1.69
N GLY A 64 -10.42 -0.60 2.97
CA GLY A 64 -10.94 0.68 3.45
C GLY A 64 -10.09 1.85 3.00
N ALA A 65 -8.75 1.72 3.09
CA ALA A 65 -7.82 2.74 2.62
C ALA A 65 -7.89 2.91 1.10
N PHE A 66 -7.97 1.81 0.35
CA PHE A 66 -8.15 1.82 -1.10
C PHE A 66 -9.40 2.60 -1.52
N ARG A 67 -10.56 2.25 -0.96
CA ARG A 67 -11.83 2.95 -1.24
C ARG A 67 -11.77 4.43 -0.89
N ALA A 68 -11.20 4.76 0.28
CA ALA A 68 -11.08 6.13 0.73
C ALA A 68 -10.20 6.96 -0.22
N GLU A 69 -9.12 6.38 -0.73
CA GLU A 69 -8.21 7.07 -1.63
C GLU A 69 -8.79 7.20 -3.05
N LEU A 70 -9.42 6.15 -3.60
CA LEU A 70 -10.16 6.23 -4.87
C LEU A 70 -11.24 7.33 -4.84
N THR A 71 -11.96 7.42 -3.71
CA THR A 71 -12.97 8.47 -3.49
C THR A 71 -12.34 9.87 -3.55
N LYS A 72 -11.15 10.06 -2.98
CA LYS A 72 -10.44 11.36 -3.03
C LYS A 72 -9.98 11.72 -4.43
N ILE A 73 -9.49 10.75 -5.20
CA ILE A 73 -8.97 10.98 -6.55
C ILE A 73 -10.08 10.93 -7.63
N GLY A 74 -11.33 10.67 -7.23
CA GLY A 74 -12.48 10.72 -8.13
C GLY A 74 -12.66 9.51 -9.05
N VAL A 75 -12.05 8.37 -8.72
CA VAL A 75 -12.25 7.11 -9.45
C VAL A 75 -13.44 6.37 -8.82
N PRO A 76 -14.53 6.09 -9.57
CA PRO A 76 -15.71 5.46 -9.01
C PRO A 76 -15.47 3.98 -8.67
N VAL A 77 -16.01 3.55 -7.53
CA VAL A 77 -16.05 2.13 -7.12
C VAL A 77 -17.46 1.59 -7.40
N ALA A 78 -17.57 0.61 -8.28
CA ALA A 78 -18.83 0.01 -8.69
C ALA A 78 -18.69 -1.51 -8.82
N ALA A 79 -19.74 -2.27 -8.50
CA ALA A 79 -19.71 -3.74 -8.57
C ALA A 79 -19.43 -4.27 -10.00
N SER A 80 -19.78 -3.49 -11.02
CA SER A 80 -19.51 -3.79 -12.44
C SER A 80 -18.22 -3.15 -12.97
N GLY A 81 -17.45 -2.45 -12.13
CA GLY A 81 -16.18 -1.84 -12.53
C GLY A 81 -15.10 -2.87 -12.81
N ALA A 82 -13.99 -2.43 -13.40
CA ALA A 82 -12.87 -3.32 -13.70
C ALA A 82 -12.36 -4.01 -12.43
N PRO A 83 -12.17 -5.35 -12.43
CA PRO A 83 -11.74 -6.07 -11.25
C PRO A 83 -10.33 -5.64 -10.85
N VAL A 84 -10.15 -5.35 -9.55
CA VAL A 84 -8.84 -5.04 -8.96
C VAL A 84 -8.48 -6.15 -7.97
N VAL A 85 -7.36 -6.81 -8.21
CA VAL A 85 -6.87 -7.89 -7.35
C VAL A 85 -5.46 -7.58 -6.89
N LEU A 86 -5.23 -7.56 -5.58
CA LEU A 86 -3.91 -7.56 -4.97
C LEU A 86 -3.51 -9.01 -4.69
N HIS A 87 -2.53 -9.51 -5.43
CA HIS A 87 -1.88 -10.79 -5.17
C HIS A 87 -0.71 -10.57 -4.21
N VAL A 88 -0.85 -11.03 -2.97
CA VAL A 88 0.19 -10.87 -1.96
C VAL A 88 1.34 -11.83 -2.26
N THR A 89 2.53 -11.28 -2.44
CA THR A 89 3.75 -12.03 -2.75
C THR A 89 4.68 -12.13 -1.54
N GLU A 90 4.65 -11.15 -0.64
CA GLU A 90 5.39 -11.20 0.61
C GLU A 90 4.53 -10.65 1.76
N PHE A 91 4.50 -11.38 2.88
CA PHE A 91 3.82 -10.96 4.09
C PHE A 91 4.66 -11.27 5.32
N LYS A 92 4.80 -10.28 6.19
CA LYS A 92 5.43 -10.42 7.50
C LYS A 92 4.65 -9.62 8.51
N THR A 93 4.30 -10.26 9.63
CA THR A 93 3.72 -9.57 10.77
C THR A 93 4.47 -9.94 12.03
N ARG A 94 4.70 -8.96 12.88
CA ARG A 94 5.30 -9.17 14.20
C ARG A 94 4.26 -9.76 15.15
N PRO A 95 4.65 -10.71 16.03
CA PRO A 95 3.82 -11.12 17.15
C PRO A 95 3.45 -9.91 18.02
N ALA A 96 2.19 -9.80 18.44
CA ALA A 96 1.71 -8.68 19.26
C ALA A 96 2.52 -8.52 20.57
N ALA A 97 2.85 -9.64 21.22
CA ALA A 97 3.68 -9.64 22.42
C ALA A 97 5.10 -9.10 22.17
N ALA A 98 5.67 -9.36 20.99
CA ALA A 98 7.00 -8.86 20.64
C ALA A 98 7.00 -7.33 20.46
N ARG A 99 5.92 -6.75 19.91
CA ARG A 99 5.79 -5.28 19.78
C ARG A 99 5.81 -4.59 21.14
N ILE A 100 5.08 -5.14 22.11
CA ILE A 100 4.97 -4.58 23.46
C ILE A 100 6.30 -4.70 24.24
N MET A 101 6.98 -5.84 24.10
CA MET A 101 8.19 -6.15 24.90
C MET A 101 9.49 -5.62 24.29
N PHE A 102 9.61 -5.60 22.96
CA PHE A 102 10.86 -5.30 22.25
C PHE A 102 10.78 -4.07 21.32
N GLY A 103 9.61 -3.47 21.14
CA GLY A 103 9.46 -2.22 20.40
C GLY A 103 10.02 -2.26 18.97
N ALA A 104 10.91 -1.32 18.63
CA ALA A 104 11.56 -1.27 17.31
C ALA A 104 12.52 -2.45 17.06
N LEU A 105 12.95 -3.16 18.11
CA LEU A 105 13.77 -4.37 17.99
C LEU A 105 12.93 -5.64 17.72
N SER A 106 11.58 -5.52 17.75
CA SER A 106 10.67 -6.64 17.49
C SER A 106 10.57 -7.06 16.02
N GLY A 107 11.30 -6.39 15.12
CA GLY A 107 11.28 -6.61 13.68
C GLY A 107 10.37 -5.62 12.93
N SER A 108 9.89 -6.03 11.76
CA SER A 108 9.06 -5.22 10.87
C SER A 108 7.76 -5.92 10.49
N ASP A 109 6.72 -5.12 10.25
CA ASP A 109 5.54 -5.56 9.51
C ASP A 109 5.75 -5.21 8.03
N HIS A 110 5.39 -6.11 7.13
CA HIS A 110 5.60 -5.95 5.70
C HIS A 110 4.45 -6.57 4.92
N ILE A 111 3.99 -5.84 3.90
CA ILE A 111 3.08 -6.34 2.88
C ILE A 111 3.68 -5.92 1.54
N LYS A 112 3.81 -6.87 0.63
CA LYS A 112 4.11 -6.61 -0.78
C LYS A 112 3.22 -7.48 -1.65
N GLY A 113 2.81 -6.95 -2.78
CA GLY A 113 2.05 -7.70 -3.76
C GLY A 113 2.07 -7.08 -5.13
N THR A 114 1.58 -7.86 -6.08
CA THR A 114 1.30 -7.41 -7.45
C THR A 114 -0.18 -7.12 -7.56
N VAL A 115 -0.54 -5.93 -8.02
CA VAL A 115 -1.91 -5.54 -8.33
C VAL A 115 -2.17 -5.82 -9.79
N THR A 116 -3.28 -6.49 -10.09
CA THR A 116 -3.82 -6.62 -11.46
C THR A 116 -5.10 -5.80 -11.59
N VAL A 117 -5.20 -5.00 -12.65
CA VAL A 117 -6.42 -4.26 -12.98
C VAL A 117 -6.54 -4.06 -14.49
N ALA A 118 -7.69 -4.39 -15.08
CA ALA A 118 -7.93 -4.21 -16.52
C ALA A 118 -6.82 -4.78 -17.43
N GLY A 119 -6.14 -5.86 -17.02
CA GLY A 119 -5.01 -6.46 -17.74
C GLY A 119 -3.66 -5.76 -17.55
N ALA A 120 -3.61 -4.68 -16.78
CA ALA A 120 -2.40 -4.03 -16.29
C ALA A 120 -1.91 -4.68 -14.99
N THR A 121 -0.60 -4.59 -14.75
CA THR A 121 0.03 -5.04 -13.49
C THR A 121 1.00 -4.00 -12.95
N PHE A 122 1.00 -3.80 -11.64
CA PHE A 122 1.99 -2.98 -10.94
C PHE A 122 2.27 -3.51 -9.53
N GLU A 123 3.42 -3.17 -8.96
CA GLU A 123 3.76 -3.62 -7.60
C GLU A 123 3.43 -2.55 -6.56
N VAL A 124 3.06 -3.03 -5.37
CA VAL A 124 2.87 -2.22 -4.17
C VAL A 124 3.61 -2.88 -3.01
N ALA A 125 4.22 -2.06 -2.15
CA ALA A 125 4.96 -2.56 -1.00
C ALA A 125 5.02 -1.51 0.10
N ASP A 126 4.85 -1.94 1.35
CA ASP A 126 5.14 -1.09 2.50
C ASP A 126 5.76 -1.88 3.65
N THR A 127 6.58 -1.20 4.46
CA THR A 127 7.27 -1.80 5.62
C THR A 127 7.19 -0.89 6.83
N GLY A 128 6.56 -1.38 7.90
CA GLY A 128 6.46 -0.70 9.19
C GLY A 128 7.51 -1.22 10.16
N VAL A 129 8.48 -0.38 10.56
CA VAL A 129 9.56 -0.74 11.49
C VAL A 129 9.41 -0.16 12.89
N THR A 130 8.51 0.81 13.10
CA THR A 130 8.39 1.54 14.38
C THR A 130 7.33 0.94 15.31
N MET A 131 7.34 1.34 16.59
CA MET A 131 6.30 0.98 17.57
C MET A 131 4.92 1.53 17.18
N MET A 132 4.87 2.70 16.51
CA MET A 132 3.64 3.39 16.09
C MET A 132 3.18 2.93 14.69
N GLY A 133 4.10 2.44 13.85
CA GLY A 133 3.84 1.89 12.52
C GLY A 133 3.71 0.37 12.58
N GLY A 134 2.52 -0.11 12.92
CA GLY A 134 2.17 -1.53 12.91
C GLY A 134 1.57 -2.00 11.58
N LEU A 135 1.16 -3.27 11.53
CA LEU A 135 0.48 -3.88 10.38
C LEU A 135 -0.70 -3.04 9.84
N GLY A 136 -1.44 -2.33 10.70
CA GLY A 136 -2.53 -1.45 10.25
C GLY A 136 -2.04 -0.26 9.41
N VAL A 137 -0.91 0.35 9.76
CA VAL A 137 -0.32 1.44 8.95
C VAL A 137 0.18 0.90 7.63
N VAL A 138 0.84 -0.27 7.66
CA VAL A 138 1.31 -0.96 6.44
C VAL A 138 0.16 -1.31 5.51
N ALA A 139 -0.91 -1.89 6.06
CA ALA A 139 -2.14 -2.22 5.34
C ALA A 139 -2.76 -0.96 4.71
N ARG A 140 -2.89 0.12 5.48
CA ARG A 140 -3.41 1.40 5.00
C ARG A 140 -2.58 1.97 3.87
N ASN A 141 -1.25 1.94 3.99
CA ASN A 141 -0.34 2.45 2.96
C ASN A 141 -0.41 1.62 1.68
N VAL A 142 -0.45 0.28 1.78
CA VAL A 142 -0.65 -0.60 0.62
C VAL A 142 -1.98 -0.33 -0.06
N GLY A 143 -3.06 -0.13 0.70
CA GLY A 143 -4.37 0.24 0.14
C GLY A 143 -4.33 1.55 -0.65
N LYS A 144 -3.63 2.58 -0.12
CA LYS A 144 -3.43 3.85 -0.82
C LYS A 144 -2.58 3.70 -2.08
N GLN A 145 -1.41 3.06 -1.99
CA GLN A 145 -0.55 2.81 -3.15
C GLN A 145 -1.30 2.05 -4.26
N THR A 146 -2.17 1.12 -3.87
CA THR A 146 -3.03 0.39 -4.81
C THR A 146 -4.00 1.34 -5.53
N ALA A 147 -4.65 2.25 -4.79
CA ALA A 147 -5.54 3.25 -5.38
C ALA A 147 -4.78 4.25 -6.26
N ASP A 148 -3.59 4.67 -5.85
CA ASP A 148 -2.74 5.58 -6.62
C ASP A 148 -2.29 4.94 -7.94
N GLY A 149 -1.89 3.67 -7.92
CA GLY A 149 -1.57 2.93 -9.14
C GLY A 149 -2.75 2.80 -10.09
N VAL A 150 -3.96 2.56 -9.57
CA VAL A 150 -5.20 2.60 -10.36
C VAL A 150 -5.45 3.99 -10.93
N GLY A 151 -5.27 5.05 -10.12
CA GLY A 151 -5.44 6.44 -10.54
C GLY A 151 -4.50 6.82 -11.68
N GLN A 152 -3.22 6.44 -11.59
CA GLN A 152 -2.23 6.65 -12.64
C GLN A 152 -2.63 5.97 -13.95
N LEU A 153 -3.10 4.72 -13.89
CA LEU A 153 -3.58 3.98 -15.06
C LEU A 153 -4.86 4.59 -15.65
N ALA A 154 -5.70 5.20 -14.82
CA ALA A 154 -6.89 5.94 -15.25
C ALA A 154 -6.58 7.36 -15.78
N GLY A 155 -5.32 7.79 -15.77
CA GLY A 155 -4.92 9.13 -16.20
C GLY A 155 -5.24 10.24 -15.19
N VAL A 156 -5.52 9.88 -13.94
CA VAL A 156 -5.74 10.83 -12.84
C VAL A 156 -4.40 11.22 -12.23
N ALA A 157 -4.19 12.52 -12.04
CA ALA A 157 -3.00 13.01 -11.33
C ALA A 157 -3.09 12.65 -9.83
N THR A 158 -2.29 11.69 -9.40
CA THR A 158 -2.15 11.28 -7.99
C THR A 158 -1.07 12.11 -7.28
N ARG A 159 -1.23 12.40 -5.98
CA ARG A 159 -0.30 13.22 -5.18
C ARG A 159 0.28 12.46 -4.01
#